data_AF-A0A7I9ZU05-F1
#
_entry.id   AF-A0A7I9ZU05-F1
#
_cell.length_a   1.000
_cell.length_b   1.000
_cell.length_c   1.000
_cell.angle_alpha   90.00
_cell.angle_beta   90.00
_cell.angle_gamma   90.00
#
_symmetry.space_group_name_H-M   'P 1'
#
loop_
_entity.id
_entity.type
_entity.pdbx_description
1 polymer ?
#
loop_
_entity_poly.entity_id
_entity_poly.type
_entity_poly.pdbx_seq_one_letter_code
_entity_poly.pdbx_strand_id
1 'polypeptide(L)'
;MLGIAAAIVVPALLIFPKASSFRGDLHDKWHQRATLCGAALAERAYRRIRILRDEATRLIGEAGAPFDPSLAVGDPQQLVRYVTEFQDAIRLRANLDRWLKSMIKTAGIAPIAVGLYVIGTSIGTTYYANWWEWPPALVIACGCAGGGVLLAVVVIAAHFYFDRRLTSAEIIANEPDEL
;
A
#
# COMPACT_ATOMS: atom_id res chain seq x y z
N MET A 1 -38.49 -14.36 6.73
CA MET A 1 -37.55 -13.27 7.03
C MET A 1 -36.39 -13.72 7.93
N LEU A 2 -36.65 -14.39 9.07
CA LEU A 2 -35.60 -14.84 10.01
C LEU A 2 -34.46 -15.67 9.36
N GLY A 3 -34.76 -16.56 8.41
CA GLY A 3 -33.73 -17.35 7.71
C GLY A 3 -32.79 -16.52 6.83
N ILE A 4 -33.29 -15.47 6.18
CA ILE A 4 -32.49 -14.56 5.33
C ILE A 4 -31.60 -13.68 6.21
N ALA A 5 -32.15 -13.21 7.33
CA ALA A 5 -31.39 -12.46 8.32
C ALA A 5 -30.26 -13.29 8.94
N ALA A 6 -30.53 -14.54 9.33
CA ALA A 6 -29.51 -15.44 9.85
C ALA A 6 -28.40 -15.70 8.80
N ALA A 7 -28.78 -15.87 7.53
CA ALA A 7 -27.83 -16.05 6.43
C ALA A 7 -26.90 -14.84 6.19
N ILE A 8 -27.30 -13.64 6.62
CA ILE A 8 -26.51 -12.41 6.47
C ILE A 8 -25.69 -12.10 7.72
N VAL A 9 -26.31 -12.22 8.90
CA VAL A 9 -25.70 -11.84 10.18
C VAL A 9 -24.66 -12.88 10.63
N VAL A 10 -24.91 -14.17 10.43
CA VAL A 10 -23.98 -15.23 10.89
C VAL A 10 -22.63 -15.13 10.18
N PRO A 11 -22.54 -15.00 8.83
CA PRO A 11 -21.26 -14.80 8.17
C PRO A 11 -20.56 -13.50 8.63
N ALA A 12 -21.31 -12.42 8.81
CA ALA A 12 -20.74 -11.14 9.24
C ALA A 12 -20.10 -11.23 10.64
N LEU A 13 -20.74 -11.95 11.57
CA LEU A 13 -20.18 -12.23 12.90
C LEU A 13 -18.92 -13.11 12.84
N LEU A 14 -18.85 -14.06 11.92
CA LEU A 14 -17.64 -14.89 11.71
C LEU A 14 -16.49 -14.10 11.07
N ILE A 15 -16.80 -13.08 10.28
CA ILE A 15 -15.81 -12.20 9.63
C ILE A 15 -15.28 -11.13 10.59
N PHE A 16 -16.07 -10.71 11.59
CA PHE A 16 -15.68 -9.64 12.51
C PHE A 16 -14.35 -9.91 13.26
N PRO A 17 -14.07 -11.11 13.82
CA PRO A 17 -12.78 -11.42 14.40
C PRO A 17 -11.64 -11.29 13.38
N LYS A 18 -11.84 -11.74 12.14
CA LYS A 18 -10.83 -11.58 11.07
C LYS A 18 -10.62 -10.13 10.69
N ALA A 19 -11.68 -9.31 10.69
CA ALA A 19 -11.55 -7.87 10.44
C ALA A 19 -10.78 -7.16 11.56
N SER A 20 -10.86 -7.66 12.81
CA SER A 20 -10.08 -7.14 13.93
C SER A 20 -8.60 -7.51 13.86
N SER A 21 -8.26 -8.72 13.38
CA SER A 21 -6.86 -9.13 13.16
C SER A 21 -6.25 -8.53 11.90
N PHE A 22 -7.08 -8.10 10.94
CA PHE A 22 -6.67 -7.59 9.62
C PHE A 22 -5.56 -6.53 9.69
N ARG A 23 -5.63 -5.62 10.67
CA ARG A 23 -4.60 -4.59 10.85
C ARG A 23 -3.24 -5.19 11.25
N GLY A 24 -3.22 -6.16 12.15
CA GLY A 24 -1.99 -6.85 12.57
C GLY A 24 -1.44 -7.71 11.44
N ASP A 25 -2.30 -8.51 10.81
CA ASP A 25 -1.92 -9.38 9.70
C ASP A 25 -1.36 -8.59 8.51
N LEU A 26 -1.96 -7.43 8.20
CA LEU A 26 -1.39 -6.53 7.20
C LEU A 26 -0.09 -5.92 7.66
N HIS A 27 0.00 -5.47 8.92
CA HIS A 27 1.23 -4.87 9.42
C HIS A 27 2.41 -5.83 9.24
N ASP A 28 2.28 -7.08 9.67
CA ASP A 28 3.39 -8.04 9.62
C ASP A 28 3.79 -8.36 8.17
N LYS A 29 2.81 -8.69 7.32
CA LYS A 29 3.07 -9.02 5.91
C LYS A 29 3.65 -7.85 5.14
N TRP A 30 3.07 -6.66 5.31
CA TRP A 30 3.51 -5.49 4.58
C TRP A 30 4.79 -4.89 5.11
N HIS A 31 4.99 -4.92 6.43
CA HIS A 31 6.24 -4.47 7.01
C HIS A 31 7.40 -5.30 6.46
N GLN A 32 7.27 -6.62 6.42
CA GLN A 32 8.30 -7.48 5.87
C GLN A 32 8.59 -7.15 4.39
N ARG A 33 7.55 -7.05 3.55
CA ARG A 33 7.69 -6.69 2.13
C ARG A 33 8.32 -5.30 1.93
N ALA A 34 7.84 -4.30 2.66
CA ALA A 34 8.35 -2.93 2.58
C ALA A 34 9.81 -2.83 3.04
N THR A 35 10.22 -3.59 4.06
CA THR A 35 11.61 -3.64 4.51
C THR A 35 12.52 -4.28 3.46
N LEU A 36 12.12 -5.43 2.91
CA LEU A 36 12.89 -6.12 1.86
C LEU A 36 13.01 -5.26 0.59
N CYS A 37 11.89 -4.69 0.13
CA CYS A 37 11.86 -3.77 -1.00
C CYS A 37 12.72 -2.53 -0.73
N GLY A 38 12.62 -1.93 0.46
CA GLY A 38 13.42 -0.79 0.86
C GLY A 38 14.93 -1.08 0.89
N ALA A 39 15.32 -2.29 1.31
CA ALA A 39 16.71 -2.74 1.28
C ALA A 39 17.20 -2.95 -0.17
N ALA A 40 16.41 -3.60 -1.02
CA ALA A 40 16.74 -3.81 -2.43
C ALA A 40 16.88 -2.48 -3.20
N LEU A 41 15.98 -1.52 -2.96
CA LEU A 41 16.08 -0.17 -3.52
C LEU A 41 17.33 0.59 -3.03
N ALA A 42 17.72 0.40 -1.76
CA ALA A 42 18.93 0.99 -1.22
C ALA A 42 20.20 0.40 -1.88
N GLU A 43 20.24 -0.91 -2.06
CA GLU A 43 21.34 -1.61 -2.75
C GLU A 43 21.45 -1.16 -4.21
N ARG A 44 20.32 -1.04 -4.92
CA ARG A 44 20.27 -0.51 -6.29
C ARG A 44 20.78 0.94 -6.34
N ALA A 45 20.33 1.79 -5.42
CA ALA A 45 20.80 3.17 -5.33
C ALA A 45 22.32 3.24 -5.09
N TYR A 46 22.85 2.39 -4.21
CA TYR A 46 24.29 2.31 -3.93
C TYR A 46 25.10 1.90 -5.16
N ARG A 47 24.62 0.89 -5.90
CA ARG A 47 25.24 0.46 -7.17
C ARG A 47 25.24 1.57 -8.21
N ARG A 48 24.12 2.27 -8.42
CA ARG A 48 24.04 3.35 -9.42
C ARG A 48 24.94 4.53 -9.07
N ILE A 49 25.07 4.90 -7.79
CA ILE A 49 26.07 5.90 -7.35
C ILE A 49 27.50 5.43 -7.60
N ARG A 50 27.80 4.15 -7.37
CA ARG A 50 29.14 3.61 -7.61
C ARG A 50 29.49 3.66 -9.10
N ILE A 51 28.59 3.21 -9.97
CA ILE A 51 28.75 3.30 -11.43
C ILE A 51 28.93 4.76 -11.86
N LEU A 52 28.11 5.67 -11.33
CA LEU A 52 28.22 7.11 -11.61
C LEU A 52 29.58 7.67 -11.20
N ARG A 53 30.08 7.29 -10.02
CA ARG A 53 31.41 7.68 -9.54
C ARG A 53 32.52 7.13 -10.44
N ASP A 54 32.44 5.86 -10.80
CA ASP A 54 33.45 5.20 -11.62
C ASP A 54 33.49 5.83 -13.03
N GLU A 55 32.33 6.10 -13.63
CA GLU A 55 32.24 6.77 -14.94
C GLU A 55 32.68 8.24 -14.87
N ALA A 56 32.31 8.98 -13.82
CA ALA A 56 32.79 10.35 -13.61
C ALA A 56 34.31 10.39 -13.42
N THR A 57 34.88 9.43 -12.68
CA THR A 57 36.34 9.32 -12.49
C THR A 57 37.04 9.01 -13.82
N ARG A 58 36.44 8.14 -14.65
CA ARG A 58 36.94 7.83 -16.00
C ARG A 58 36.93 9.04 -16.93
N LEU A 59 35.87 9.85 -16.92
CA LEU A 59 35.71 11.01 -17.80
C LEU A 59 36.56 12.22 -17.37
N ILE A 60 36.73 12.43 -16.06
CA ILE A 60 37.43 13.60 -15.50
C ILE A 60 38.92 13.30 -15.27
N GLY A 61 39.29 12.02 -15.15
CA GLY A 61 40.62 11.58 -14.73
C GLY A 61 40.79 11.58 -13.21
N GLU A 62 41.87 10.97 -12.72
CA GLU A 62 42.22 11.00 -11.30
C GLU A 62 42.63 12.41 -10.85
N ALA A 63 42.41 12.73 -9.57
CA ALA A 63 42.76 14.03 -9.02
C ALA A 63 44.27 14.31 -9.20
N GLY A 64 44.60 15.28 -10.06
CA GLY A 64 45.98 15.66 -10.39
C GLY A 64 46.50 15.16 -11.73
N ALA A 65 45.72 14.38 -12.49
CA ALA A 65 46.05 14.00 -13.85
C ALA A 65 45.91 15.19 -14.83
N PRO A 66 46.75 15.29 -15.87
CA PRO A 66 46.57 16.30 -16.92
C PRO A 66 45.22 16.11 -17.62
N PHE A 67 44.47 17.20 -17.78
CA PHE A 67 43.14 17.18 -18.40
C PHE A 67 43.22 16.73 -19.87
N ASP A 68 42.51 15.65 -20.21
CA ASP A 68 42.39 15.16 -21.58
C ASP A 68 41.00 15.50 -22.16
N PRO A 69 40.90 16.50 -23.05
CA PRO A 69 39.62 16.92 -23.61
C PRO A 69 38.96 15.84 -24.47
N SER A 70 39.68 14.80 -24.93
CA SER A 70 39.09 13.72 -25.73
C SER A 70 38.22 12.77 -24.89
N LEU A 71 38.48 12.64 -23.59
CA LEU A 71 37.67 11.86 -22.64
C LEU A 71 36.46 12.65 -22.14
N ALA A 72 36.54 13.99 -22.11
CA ALA A 72 35.47 14.86 -21.63
C ALA A 72 34.25 14.96 -22.59
N VAL A 73 34.36 14.48 -23.84
CA VAL A 73 33.26 14.45 -24.84
C VAL A 73 32.43 13.16 -24.73
N GLY A 74 32.44 12.49 -23.57
CA GLY A 74 31.52 11.38 -23.29
C GLY A 74 30.06 11.82 -23.30
N ASP A 75 29.15 10.92 -23.70
CA ASP A 75 27.71 11.20 -23.77
C ASP A 75 27.13 11.56 -22.38
N PRO A 76 26.72 12.83 -22.13
CA PRO A 76 26.22 13.24 -20.83
C PRO A 76 24.89 12.57 -20.47
N GLN A 77 24.19 11.98 -21.43
CA GLN A 77 22.90 11.33 -21.20
C GLN A 77 23.01 10.10 -20.30
N GLN A 78 24.14 9.38 -20.33
CA GLN A 78 24.33 8.20 -19.47
C GLN A 78 24.47 8.56 -17.99
N LEU A 79 25.24 9.62 -17.68
CA LEU A 79 25.38 10.14 -16.32
C LEU A 79 24.03 10.62 -15.77
N VAL A 80 23.26 11.34 -16.60
CA VAL A 80 21.90 11.78 -16.23
C VAL A 80 21.01 10.58 -15.93
N ARG A 81 21.07 9.52 -16.74
CA ARG A 81 20.29 8.28 -16.51
C ARG A 81 20.60 7.67 -15.14
N TYR A 82 21.87 7.51 -14.78
CA TYR A 82 22.26 6.95 -13.47
C TYR A 82 21.79 7.82 -12.30
N VAL A 83 21.87 9.15 -12.43
CA VAL A 83 21.36 10.08 -11.40
C VAL A 83 19.85 9.96 -11.28
N THR A 84 19.10 9.87 -12.39
CA THR A 84 17.64 9.73 -12.33
C THR A 84 17.21 8.41 -11.69
N GLU A 85 17.84 7.30 -12.06
CA GLU A 85 17.56 5.99 -11.47
C GLU A 85 17.87 5.96 -9.96
N PHE A 86 18.96 6.61 -9.55
CA PHE A 86 19.28 6.79 -8.13
C PHE A 86 18.22 7.62 -7.39
N GLN A 87 17.83 8.76 -7.96
CA GLN A 87 16.81 9.62 -7.37
C GLN A 87 15.47 8.90 -7.24
N ASP A 88 15.07 8.13 -8.25
CA ASP A 88 13.81 7.39 -8.26
C ASP A 88 13.82 6.26 -7.22
N ALA A 89 14.93 5.54 -7.08
CA ALA A 89 15.07 4.51 -6.05
C ALA A 89 14.95 5.08 -4.63
N ILE A 90 15.57 6.24 -4.36
CA ILE A 90 15.45 6.91 -3.05
C ILE A 90 14.03 7.46 -2.82
N ARG A 91 13.41 8.06 -3.85
CA ARG A 91 12.03 8.57 -3.75
C ARG A 91 11.05 7.45 -3.47
N LEU A 92 11.17 6.31 -4.15
CA LEU A 92 10.35 5.13 -3.92
C LEU A 92 10.54 4.62 -2.48
N ARG A 93 11.78 4.50 -2.02
CA ARG A 93 12.09 4.09 -0.64
C ARG A 93 11.46 5.03 0.40
N ALA A 94 11.55 6.35 0.21
CA ALA A 94 10.94 7.34 1.10
C ALA A 94 9.40 7.28 1.08
N ASN A 95 8.80 6.79 -0.01
CA ASN A 95 7.35 6.64 -0.13
C ASN A 95 6.82 5.35 0.50
N LEU A 96 7.64 4.29 0.62
CA LEU A 96 7.22 3.02 1.20
C LEU A 96 6.69 3.17 2.63
N ASP A 97 7.37 3.92 3.50
CA ASP A 97 6.90 4.17 4.87
C ASP A 97 5.57 4.94 4.91
N ARG A 98 5.42 5.92 4.00
CA ARG A 98 4.15 6.67 3.86
C ARG A 98 3.01 5.77 3.39
N TRP A 99 3.27 4.87 2.44
CA TRP A 99 2.28 3.91 1.95
C TRP A 99 1.90 2.91 3.04
N LEU A 100 2.88 2.36 3.77
CA LEU A 100 2.65 1.45 4.89
C LEU A 100 1.78 2.11 5.97
N LYS A 101 2.14 3.33 6.41
CA LYS A 101 1.36 4.08 7.40
C LYS A 101 -0.06 4.36 6.93
N SER A 102 -0.23 4.76 5.67
CA SER A 102 -1.54 5.04 5.09
C SER A 102 -2.41 3.79 5.03
N MET A 103 -1.81 2.66 4.64
CA MET A 103 -2.52 1.40 4.55
C MET A 103 -2.92 0.85 5.94
N ILE A 104 -2.05 0.94 6.94
CA ILE A 104 -2.37 0.53 8.32
C ILE A 104 -3.51 1.39 8.88
N LYS A 105 -3.52 2.69 8.60
CA LYS A 105 -4.64 3.57 8.97
C LYS A 105 -5.94 3.11 8.33
N THR A 106 -5.95 2.79 7.04
CA THR A 106 -7.14 2.29 6.35
C THR A 106 -7.59 0.92 6.86
N ALA A 107 -6.65 0.03 7.20
CA ALA A 107 -6.96 -1.27 7.78
C ALA A 107 -7.62 -1.15 9.16
N GLY A 108 -7.29 -0.12 9.94
CA GLY A 108 -7.95 0.19 11.21
C GLY A 108 -9.44 0.54 11.09
N ILE A 109 -9.91 0.90 9.90
CA ILE A 109 -11.32 1.21 9.62
C ILE A 109 -12.13 -0.07 9.33
N ALA A 110 -11.48 -1.16 8.93
CA ALA A 110 -12.14 -2.43 8.61
C ALA A 110 -13.10 -2.96 9.71
N PRO A 111 -12.72 -3.01 11.01
CA PRO A 111 -13.65 -3.47 12.05
C PRO A 111 -14.84 -2.53 12.23
N ILE A 112 -14.69 -1.22 11.98
CA ILE A 112 -15.79 -0.24 12.03
C ILE A 112 -16.79 -0.52 10.90
N ALA A 113 -16.29 -0.79 9.69
CA ALA A 113 -17.12 -1.12 8.53
C ALA A 113 -17.97 -2.38 8.78
N VAL A 114 -17.33 -3.46 9.28
CA VAL A 114 -18.05 -4.71 9.60
C VAL A 114 -18.99 -4.51 10.79
N GLY A 115 -18.58 -3.78 11.82
CA GLY A 115 -19.42 -3.47 12.98
C GLY A 115 -20.70 -2.71 12.59
N LEU A 116 -20.59 -1.67 11.77
CA LEU A 116 -21.74 -0.92 11.25
C LEU A 116 -22.69 -1.80 10.44
N TYR A 117 -22.12 -2.70 9.61
CA TYR A 117 -22.91 -3.65 8.84
C TYR A 117 -23.69 -4.62 9.74
N VAL A 118 -23.04 -5.21 10.75
CA VAL A 118 -23.68 -6.12 11.72
C VAL A 118 -24.77 -5.41 12.51
N ILE A 119 -24.52 -4.18 12.97
CA ILE A 119 -25.51 -3.38 13.71
C ILE A 119 -26.72 -3.07 12.81
N GLY A 120 -26.48 -2.56 11.59
CA GLY A 120 -27.55 -2.19 10.67
C GLY A 120 -28.42 -3.39 10.27
N THR A 121 -27.80 -4.52 9.96
CA THR A 121 -28.52 -5.76 9.62
C THR A 121 -29.28 -6.34 10.81
N SER A 122 -28.74 -6.24 12.02
CA SER A 122 -29.43 -6.68 13.25
C SER A 122 -30.67 -5.83 13.55
N ILE A 123 -30.56 -4.49 13.46
CA ILE A 123 -31.70 -3.57 13.65
C ILE A 123 -32.77 -3.80 12.58
N GLY A 124 -32.36 -3.96 11.31
CA GLY A 124 -33.30 -4.26 10.23
C GLY A 124 -34.03 -5.59 10.48
N THR A 125 -33.31 -6.60 10.97
CA THR A 125 -33.90 -7.91 11.30
C THR A 125 -34.92 -7.81 12.42
N THR A 126 -34.62 -7.11 13.53
CA THR A 126 -35.54 -6.98 14.66
C THR A 126 -36.79 -6.18 14.29
N TYR A 127 -36.65 -5.16 13.43
CA TYR A 127 -37.77 -4.41 12.89
C TYR A 127 -38.71 -5.30 12.07
N TYR A 128 -38.19 -6.09 11.11
CA TYR A 128 -39.01 -7.00 10.30
C TYR A 128 -39.52 -8.24 11.06
N ALA A 129 -38.91 -8.60 12.18
CA ALA A 129 -39.42 -9.63 13.09
C ALA A 129 -40.61 -9.14 13.93
N ASN A 130 -41.01 -7.87 13.78
CA ASN A 130 -42.06 -7.21 14.54
C ASN A 130 -41.82 -7.24 16.06
N TRP A 131 -40.55 -7.31 16.48
CA TRP A 131 -40.16 -7.23 17.89
C TRP A 131 -40.13 -5.78 18.39
N TRP A 132 -40.01 -4.81 17.46
CA TRP A 132 -39.89 -3.40 17.79
C TRP A 132 -40.43 -2.53 16.64
N GLU A 133 -41.53 -1.81 16.88
CA GLU A 133 -42.22 -0.98 15.89
C GLU A 133 -41.83 0.51 15.97
N TRP A 134 -40.52 0.82 15.92
CA TRP A 134 -40.05 2.20 15.96
C TRP A 134 -39.75 2.69 14.53
N PRO A 135 -40.54 3.62 13.96
CA PRO A 135 -40.42 4.03 12.56
C PRO A 135 -39.02 4.46 12.09
N PRO A 136 -38.20 5.20 12.86
CA PRO A 136 -36.87 5.60 12.41
C PRO A 136 -35.85 4.44 12.42
N ALA A 137 -36.18 3.28 13.00
CA ALA A 137 -35.26 2.13 13.06
C ALA A 137 -34.86 1.63 11.66
N LEU A 138 -35.75 1.69 10.67
CA LEU A 138 -35.46 1.26 9.31
C LEU A 138 -34.46 2.21 8.63
N VAL A 139 -34.59 3.53 8.84
CA VAL A 139 -33.65 4.53 8.32
C VAL A 139 -32.27 4.32 8.93
N ILE A 140 -32.19 4.08 10.25
CA ILE A 140 -30.94 3.78 10.95
C ILE A 140 -30.33 2.47 10.43
N ALA A 141 -31.13 1.41 10.27
CA ALA A 141 -30.69 0.13 9.75
C ALA A 141 -30.07 0.25 8.35
N CYS A 142 -30.77 0.91 7.43
CA CYS A 142 -30.28 1.18 6.08
C CYS A 142 -29.03 2.06 6.09
N GLY A 143 -29.00 3.10 6.93
CA GLY A 143 -27.84 3.98 7.08
C GLY A 143 -26.59 3.25 7.58
N CYS A 144 -26.73 2.44 8.64
CA CYS A 144 -25.62 1.67 9.20
C CYS A 144 -25.15 0.56 8.24
N ALA A 145 -26.07 -0.21 7.64
CA ALA A 145 -25.72 -1.27 6.71
C ALA A 145 -25.08 -0.70 5.43
N GLY A 146 -25.67 0.34 4.84
CA GLY A 146 -25.15 1.00 3.65
C GLY A 146 -23.81 1.69 3.91
N GLY A 147 -23.69 2.41 5.03
CA GLY A 147 -22.43 3.03 5.45
C GLY A 147 -21.31 2.02 5.69
N GLY A 148 -21.63 0.88 6.33
CA GLY A 148 -20.69 -0.23 6.51
C GLY A 148 -20.18 -0.81 5.18
N VAL A 149 -21.08 -1.03 4.21
CA VAL A 149 -20.70 -1.51 2.87
C VAL A 149 -19.82 -0.49 2.14
N LEU A 150 -20.18 0.80 2.16
CA LEU A 150 -19.39 1.86 1.53
C LEU A 150 -17.98 1.94 2.12
N LEU A 151 -17.86 1.88 3.45
CA LEU A 151 -16.56 1.85 4.12
C LEU A 151 -15.76 0.60 3.74
N ALA A 152 -16.39 -0.57 3.65
CA ALA A 152 -15.72 -1.80 3.22
C ALA A 152 -15.17 -1.67 1.80
N VAL A 153 -15.93 -1.07 0.86
CA VAL A 153 -15.46 -0.79 -0.51
C VAL A 153 -14.25 0.14 -0.48
N VAL A 154 -14.25 1.19 0.33
CA VAL A 154 -13.12 2.11 0.48
C VAL A 154 -11.87 1.38 1.00
N VAL A 155 -12.03 0.52 2.01
CA VAL A 155 -10.91 -0.27 2.57
C VAL A 155 -10.33 -1.22 1.52
N ILE A 156 -11.18 -1.90 0.75
CA ILE A 156 -10.75 -2.81 -0.32
C ILE A 156 -10.04 -2.04 -1.43
N ALA A 157 -10.61 -0.92 -1.89
CA ALA A 157 -10.01 -0.08 -2.92
C ALA A 157 -8.65 0.49 -2.48
N ALA A 158 -8.55 0.96 -1.23
CA ALA A 158 -7.29 1.42 -0.66
C ALA A 158 -6.25 0.30 -0.60
N HIS A 159 -6.65 -0.90 -0.15
CA HIS A 159 -5.77 -2.06 -0.11
C HIS A 159 -5.20 -2.40 -1.49
N PHE A 160 -6.05 -2.52 -2.52
CA PHE A 160 -5.59 -2.78 -3.90
C PHE A 160 -4.72 -1.66 -4.46
N TYR A 161 -5.06 -0.40 -4.18
CA TYR A 161 -4.28 0.74 -4.63
C TYR A 161 -2.86 0.72 -4.07
N PHE A 162 -2.73 0.52 -2.75
CA PHE A 162 -1.42 0.46 -2.12
C PHE A 162 -0.67 -0.79 -2.57
N ASP A 163 -1.32 -1.96 -2.64
CA ASP A 163 -0.65 -3.20 -3.03
C ASP A 163 -0.04 -3.11 -4.43
N ARG A 164 -0.76 -2.51 -5.39
CA ARG A 164 -0.21 -2.21 -6.71
C ARG A 164 1.01 -1.28 -6.67
N ARG A 165 1.01 -0.27 -5.80
CA ARG A 165 2.15 0.65 -5.64
C ARG A 165 3.37 -0.07 -5.08
N LEU A 166 3.18 -0.95 -4.10
CA LEU A 166 4.25 -1.75 -3.51
C LEU A 166 4.80 -2.74 -4.54
N THR A 167 3.94 -3.47 -5.24
CA THR A 167 4.38 -4.42 -6.29
C THR A 167 5.12 -3.71 -7.42
N SER A 168 4.69 -2.51 -7.82
CA SER A 168 5.44 -1.71 -8.80
C SER A 168 6.84 -1.33 -8.30
N ALA A 169 6.98 -0.99 -7.02
CA ALA A 169 8.28 -0.72 -6.41
C ALA A 169 9.14 -1.99 -6.29
N GLU A 170 8.55 -3.14 -6.00
CA GLU A 170 9.22 -4.44 -5.96
C GLU A 170 9.75 -4.86 -7.34
N ILE A 171 8.99 -4.60 -8.41
CA ILE A 171 9.43 -4.85 -9.80
C ILE A 171 10.67 -4.01 -10.11
N ILE A 172 10.63 -2.70 -9.84
CA ILE A 172 11.77 -1.79 -10.07
C ILE A 172 12.98 -2.19 -9.20
N ALA A 173 12.75 -2.68 -7.99
CA ALA A 173 13.82 -3.12 -7.11
C ALA A 173 14.52 -4.39 -7.63
N ASN A 174 13.78 -5.30 -8.27
CA ASN A 174 14.27 -6.61 -8.71
C ASN A 174 14.62 -6.69 -10.21
N GLU A 175 14.39 -5.62 -10.98
CA GLU A 175 14.69 -5.60 -12.40
C GLU A 175 16.20 -5.79 -12.61
N PRO A 176 16.64 -6.84 -13.32
CA PRO A 176 18.06 -7.11 -13.53
C PRO A 176 18.69 -5.93 -14.25
N ASP A 177 19.85 -5.48 -13.76
CA ASP A 177 20.61 -4.42 -14.40
C ASP A 177 21.05 -4.95 -15.79
N GLU A 178 20.38 -4.53 -16.87
CA GLU A 178 20.88 -4.73 -18.23
C GLU A 178 22.19 -3.94 -18.36
N LEU A 179 23.30 -4.66 -18.21
CA LEU A 179 24.68 -4.18 -18.40
C LEU A 179 25.07 -4.31 -19.87
#